data_AF-A0A425VXV3-F1
#
_entry.id   AF-A0A425VXV3-F1
#
_cell.length_a   1.000
_cell.length_b   1.000
_cell.length_c   1.000
_cell.angle_alpha   90.00
_cell.angle_beta   90.00
_cell.angle_gamma   90.00
#
_symmetry.space_group_name_H-M   'P 1'
#
loop_
_entity.id
_entity.type
_entity.pdbx_description
1 polymer ?
#
loop_
_entity_poly.entity_id
_entity_poly.type
_entity_poly.pdbx_seq_one_letter_code
_entity_poly.pdbx_strand_id
1 'polypeptide(L)'
;MPKSFRKLPPERLEELSRKWMASEHEYTRRFGVSLLMRYLLSDGFRPEHLIWAKEADDGRYYVEMMVGWYVAEALVTQEASALPFLEARVLPQKTERIAIQKALDSRRIAPEMKEHLRELRSTL
;
A
#
# COMPACT_ATOMS: atom_id res chain seq x y z
N MET A 1 -1.56 16.89 -1.94
CA MET A 1 -0.94 16.28 -3.13
C MET A 1 -1.15 17.19 -4.32
N PRO A 2 -0.09 17.54 -5.07
CA PRO A 2 -0.19 18.49 -6.18
C PRO A 2 -1.14 18.00 -7.28
N LYS A 3 -2.07 18.87 -7.70
CA LYS A 3 -3.04 18.56 -8.76
C LYS A 3 -2.37 18.28 -10.12
N SER A 4 -1.15 18.80 -10.32
CA SER A 4 -0.36 18.62 -11.54
C SER A 4 -0.06 17.15 -11.85
N PHE A 5 0.11 16.30 -10.84
CA PHE A 5 0.40 14.87 -11.04
C PHE A 5 -0.70 14.11 -11.78
N ARG A 6 -1.96 14.59 -11.74
CA ARG A 6 -3.07 13.97 -12.49
C ARG A 6 -2.90 14.02 -14.01
N LYS A 7 -2.05 14.92 -14.51
CA LYS A 7 -1.80 15.10 -15.94
C LYS A 7 -0.61 14.28 -16.44
N LEU A 8 0.13 13.64 -15.54
CA LEU A 8 1.29 12.83 -15.92
C LEU A 8 0.81 11.45 -16.38
N PRO A 9 1.47 10.87 -17.39
CA PRO A 9 1.18 9.50 -17.80
C PRO A 9 1.59 8.50 -16.71
N PRO A 10 0.92 7.33 -16.62
CA PRO A 10 1.18 6.33 -15.59
C PRO A 10 2.66 5.95 -15.44
N GLU A 11 3.39 5.78 -16.56
CA GLU A 11 4.80 5.39 -16.57
C GLU A 11 5.67 6.44 -15.87
N ARG A 12 5.35 7.72 -16.04
CA ARG A 12 6.06 8.82 -15.37
C ARG A 12 5.76 8.85 -13.87
N LEU A 13 4.53 8.54 -13.47
CA LEU A 13 4.15 8.44 -12.06
C LEU A 13 4.88 7.26 -11.39
N GLU A 14 5.04 6.14 -12.09
CA GLU A 14 5.82 5.00 -11.58
C GLU A 14 7.29 5.30 -11.43
N GLU A 15 7.91 5.92 -12.43
CA GLU A 15 9.31 6.34 -12.37
C GLU A 15 9.55 7.25 -11.16
N LEU A 16 8.69 8.25 -10.96
CA LEU A 16 8.77 9.16 -9.83
C LEU A 16 8.52 8.45 -8.50
N SER A 17 7.54 7.54 -8.45
CA SER A 17 7.23 6.76 -7.24
C SER A 17 8.45 5.95 -6.81
N ARG A 18 9.04 5.18 -7.72
CA ARG A 18 10.23 4.35 -7.47
C ARG A 18 11.43 5.21 -7.06
N LYS A 19 11.68 6.30 -7.78
CA LYS A 19 12.76 7.25 -7.45
C LYS A 19 12.62 7.76 -6.01
N TRP A 20 11.41 8.14 -5.60
CA TRP A 20 11.20 8.70 -4.27
C TRP A 20 11.19 7.64 -3.17
N MET A 21 10.67 6.44 -3.44
CA MET A 21 10.77 5.29 -2.52
C MET A 21 12.22 4.92 -2.20
N ALA A 22 13.14 5.10 -3.16
CA ALA A 22 14.57 4.87 -2.94
C ALA A 22 15.29 5.98 -2.16
N SER A 23 14.58 7.04 -1.76
CA SER A 23 15.20 8.16 -1.02
C SER A 23 15.61 7.76 0.40
N GLU A 24 16.74 8.32 0.84
CA GLU A 24 17.21 8.26 2.23
C GLU A 24 16.34 9.11 3.17
N HIS A 25 15.61 10.09 2.65
CA HIS A 25 14.74 10.96 3.45
C HIS A 25 13.36 10.33 3.67
N GLU A 26 12.99 10.08 4.93
CA GLU A 26 11.77 9.37 5.33
C GLU A 26 10.50 9.91 4.66
N TYR A 27 10.31 11.23 4.70
CA TYR A 27 9.11 11.84 4.11
C TYR A 27 9.09 11.80 2.59
N THR A 28 10.25 11.77 1.93
CA THR A 28 10.32 11.57 0.47
C THR A 28 10.00 10.13 0.11
N ARG A 29 10.54 9.16 0.86
CA ARG A 29 10.23 7.73 0.71
C ARG A 29 8.75 7.45 0.89
N ARG A 30 8.18 7.94 2.00
CA ARG A 30 6.73 7.92 2.24
C ARG A 30 5.94 8.56 1.09
N PHE A 31 6.41 9.69 0.56
CA PHE A 31 5.72 10.38 -0.51
C PHE A 31 5.67 9.54 -1.80
N GLY A 32 6.72 8.78 -2.11
CA GLY A 32 6.72 7.82 -3.21
C GLY A 32 5.57 6.80 -3.12
N VAL A 33 5.40 6.17 -1.94
CA VAL A 33 4.28 5.22 -1.70
C VAL A 33 2.92 5.92 -1.80
N SER A 34 2.82 7.16 -1.30
CA SER A 34 1.58 7.94 -1.41
C SER A 34 1.21 8.27 -2.87
N LEU A 35 2.20 8.39 -3.75
CA LEU A 35 1.99 8.65 -5.18
C LEU A 35 1.34 7.44 -5.87
N LEU A 36 1.86 6.23 -5.65
CA LEU A 36 1.22 4.99 -6.11
C LEU A 36 -0.25 4.94 -5.65
N MET A 37 -0.47 5.10 -4.35
CA MET A 37 -1.79 4.98 -3.74
C MET A 37 -2.83 5.92 -4.38
N ARG A 38 -2.43 7.15 -4.70
CA ARG A 38 -3.38 8.20 -5.12
C ARG A 38 -3.64 8.26 -6.61
N TYR A 39 -2.70 7.84 -7.44
CA TYR A 39 -2.77 8.05 -8.89
C TYR A 39 -2.72 6.77 -9.70
N LEU A 40 -2.21 5.67 -9.13
CA LEU A 40 -2.03 4.42 -9.84
C LEU A 40 -2.91 3.31 -9.28
N LEU A 41 -3.37 3.39 -8.03
CA LEU A 41 -4.11 2.30 -7.40
C LEU A 41 -5.46 1.94 -8.05
N SER A 42 -6.07 2.85 -8.83
CA SER A 42 -7.23 2.53 -9.67
C SER A 42 -6.77 1.95 -11.02
N ASP A 43 -6.77 2.76 -12.07
CA ASP A 43 -6.66 2.32 -13.46
C ASP A 43 -5.22 1.99 -13.88
N GLY A 44 -4.24 2.49 -13.12
CA GLY A 44 -2.82 2.28 -13.38
C GLY A 44 -2.20 1.12 -12.60
N PHE A 45 -3.00 0.34 -11.86
CA PHE A 45 -2.46 -0.58 -10.88
C PHE A 45 -1.81 -1.77 -11.55
N ARG A 46 -0.65 -2.18 -11.02
CA ARG A 46 -0.06 -3.48 -11.32
C ARG A 46 0.31 -4.21 -10.03
N PRO A 47 0.22 -5.55 -9.97
CA PRO A 47 0.63 -6.31 -8.79
C PRO A 47 2.05 -5.99 -8.30
N GLU A 48 2.94 -5.63 -9.22
CA GLU A 48 4.32 -5.19 -8.96
C GLU A 48 4.40 -3.99 -7.99
N HIS A 49 3.38 -3.13 -7.97
CA HIS A 49 3.32 -1.97 -7.09
C HIS A 49 3.24 -2.36 -5.61
N LEU A 50 2.63 -3.52 -5.28
CA LEU A 50 2.65 -4.10 -3.93
C LEU A 50 4.07 -4.48 -3.52
N ILE A 51 4.84 -5.04 -4.45
CA ILE A 51 6.25 -5.39 -4.21
C ILE A 51 7.08 -4.12 -3.95
N TRP A 52 6.92 -3.09 -4.78
CA TRP A 52 7.64 -1.83 -4.60
C TRP A 52 7.29 -1.15 -3.27
N ALA A 53 6.02 -1.17 -2.87
CA ALA A 53 5.61 -0.62 -1.58
C ALA A 53 6.22 -1.39 -0.40
N LYS A 54 6.28 -2.72 -0.47
CA LYS A 54 7.01 -3.54 0.52
C LYS A 54 8.49 -3.18 0.55
N GLU A 55 9.16 -3.08 -0.58
CA GLU A 55 10.60 -2.75 -0.66
C GLU A 55 10.90 -1.33 -0.15
N ALA A 56 9.93 -0.43 -0.26
CA ALA A 56 10.03 0.91 0.31
C ALA A 56 10.01 0.88 1.84
N ASP A 57 9.42 -0.14 2.48
CA ASP A 57 9.38 -0.28 3.92
C ASP A 57 10.78 -0.56 4.50
N ASP A 58 11.32 0.42 5.22
CA ASP A 58 12.62 0.35 5.89
C ASP A 58 12.50 0.40 7.42
N GLY A 59 11.32 0.13 7.96
CA GLY A 59 11.05 0.10 9.41
C GLY A 59 10.89 1.48 10.04
N ARG A 60 11.00 2.57 9.28
CA ARG A 60 10.67 3.91 9.78
C ARG A 60 9.17 4.08 9.91
N TYR A 61 8.75 4.61 11.06
CA TYR A 61 7.34 4.65 11.46
C TYR A 61 6.41 5.22 10.40
N TYR A 62 6.76 6.36 9.77
CA TYR A 62 5.86 6.96 8.79
C TYR A 62 5.87 6.26 7.43
N VAL A 63 6.90 5.47 7.15
CA VAL A 63 6.98 4.64 5.95
C VAL A 63 6.15 3.38 6.15
N GLU A 64 6.36 2.64 7.25
CA GLU A 64 5.55 1.48 7.65
C GLU A 64 4.05 1.81 7.63
N MET A 65 3.68 2.96 8.22
CA MET A 65 2.29 3.41 8.22
C MET A 65 1.73 3.64 6.82
N MET A 66 2.55 4.21 5.93
CA MET A 66 2.13 4.50 4.56
C MET A 66 2.03 3.24 3.72
N VAL A 67 2.95 2.29 3.88
CA VAL A 67 2.91 0.99 3.21
C VAL A 67 1.71 0.19 3.68
N GLY A 68 1.47 0.12 5.00
CA GLY A 68 0.29 -0.54 5.54
C GLY A 68 -1.01 0.09 5.05
N TRP A 69 -1.08 1.42 4.97
CA TRP A 69 -2.25 2.09 4.39
C TRP A 69 -2.42 1.80 2.90
N TYR A 70 -1.33 1.80 2.13
CA TYR A 70 -1.39 1.48 0.71
C TYR A 70 -1.98 0.09 0.47
N VAL A 71 -1.53 -0.92 1.23
CA VAL A 71 -2.07 -2.29 1.14
C VAL A 71 -3.53 -2.34 1.56
N ALA A 72 -3.93 -1.62 2.61
CA ALA A 72 -5.34 -1.53 3.02
C ALA A 72 -6.26 -0.90 1.95
N GLU A 73 -5.78 0.09 1.20
CA GLU A 73 -6.51 0.66 0.07
C GLU A 73 -6.52 -0.29 -1.14
N ALA A 74 -5.43 -1.03 -1.37
CA ALA A 74 -5.35 -2.04 -2.40
C ALA A 74 -6.33 -3.19 -2.14
N LEU A 75 -6.56 -3.57 -0.88
CA LEU A 75 -7.61 -4.53 -0.53
C LEU A 75 -9.02 -4.06 -0.95
N VAL A 76 -9.27 -2.75 -0.93
CA VAL A 76 -10.57 -2.20 -1.34
C VAL A 76 -10.73 -2.19 -2.86
N THR A 77 -9.68 -1.90 -3.60
CA THR A 77 -9.75 -1.56 -5.04
C THR A 77 -9.21 -2.64 -5.96
N GLN A 78 -8.32 -3.48 -5.45
CA GLN A 78 -7.51 -4.46 -6.18
C GLN A 78 -7.43 -5.78 -5.40
N GLU A 79 -8.55 -6.18 -4.79
CA GLU A 79 -8.68 -7.31 -3.87
C GLU A 79 -7.99 -8.59 -4.39
N ALA A 80 -8.22 -8.94 -5.66
CA ALA A 80 -7.67 -10.14 -6.28
C ALA A 80 -6.13 -10.21 -6.29
N SER A 81 -5.45 -9.07 -6.19
CA SER A 81 -3.98 -9.01 -6.06
C SER A 81 -3.53 -8.75 -4.63
N ALA A 82 -4.24 -7.89 -3.90
CA ALA A 82 -3.85 -7.45 -2.57
C ALA A 82 -4.08 -8.51 -1.50
N LEU A 83 -5.14 -9.30 -1.59
CA LEU A 83 -5.42 -10.34 -0.60
C LEU A 83 -4.37 -11.46 -0.62
N PRO A 84 -4.05 -12.10 -1.77
CA PRO A 84 -3.00 -13.12 -1.81
C PRO A 84 -1.62 -12.59 -1.36
N PHE A 85 -1.33 -11.33 -1.67
CA PHE A 85 -0.11 -10.67 -1.22
C PHE A 85 -0.04 -10.53 0.31
N LEU A 86 -1.16 -10.20 0.96
CA LEU A 86 -1.25 -10.11 2.41
C LEU A 86 -1.16 -11.50 3.07
N GLU A 87 -1.87 -12.48 2.52
CA GLU A 87 -1.85 -13.88 3.00
C GLU A 87 -0.46 -14.52 2.93
N ALA A 88 0.36 -14.11 1.95
CA ALA A 88 1.73 -14.59 1.81
C ALA A 88 2.68 -14.14 2.94
N ARG A 89 2.25 -13.28 3.87
CA ARG A 89 3.03 -12.79 5.03
C ARG A 89 4.41 -12.24 4.66
N VAL A 90 4.46 -11.54 3.53
CA VAL A 90 5.72 -10.98 3.00
C VAL A 90 6.06 -9.61 3.57
N LEU A 91 5.15 -8.98 4.31
CA LEU A 91 5.34 -7.69 4.96
C LEU A 91 5.95 -7.87 6.36
N PRO A 92 6.70 -6.88 6.87
CA PRO A 92 7.04 -6.85 8.29
C PRO A 92 5.76 -6.88 9.15
N GLN A 93 5.80 -7.65 10.25
CA GLN A 93 4.64 -7.89 11.12
C GLN A 93 3.93 -6.59 11.57
N LYS A 94 4.69 -5.53 11.84
CA LYS A 94 4.13 -4.22 12.24
C LYS A 94 3.35 -3.56 11.10
N THR A 95 3.92 -3.53 9.90
CA THR A 95 3.27 -2.99 8.69
C THR A 95 2.04 -3.81 8.33
N GLU A 96 2.11 -5.13 8.50
CA GLU A 96 0.98 -6.02 8.28
C GLU A 96 -0.18 -5.77 9.25
N ARG A 97 0.11 -5.63 10.55
CA ARG A 97 -0.88 -5.23 11.55
C ARG A 97 -1.54 -3.89 11.22
N ILE A 98 -0.78 -2.92 10.72
CA ILE A 98 -1.32 -1.62 10.27
C ILE A 98 -2.26 -1.81 9.07
N ALA A 99 -1.86 -2.60 8.07
CA ALA A 99 -2.68 -2.86 6.89
C ALA A 99 -4.02 -3.50 7.26
N ILE A 100 -3.99 -4.57 8.07
CA ILE A 100 -5.19 -5.25 8.52
C ILE A 100 -6.07 -4.32 9.35
N GLN A 101 -5.50 -3.60 10.33
CA GLN A 101 -6.28 -2.71 11.17
C GLN A 101 -6.98 -1.62 10.34
N LYS A 102 -6.27 -0.99 9.39
CA LYS A 102 -6.84 0.02 8.50
C LYS A 102 -7.94 -0.55 7.59
N ALA A 103 -7.78 -1.77 7.11
CA ALA A 103 -8.79 -2.44 6.30
C ALA A 103 -10.05 -2.76 7.14
N LEU A 104 -9.88 -3.22 8.39
CA LEU A 104 -10.99 -3.46 9.31
C LEU A 104 -11.76 -2.18 9.66
N ASP A 105 -11.05 -1.06 9.83
CA ASP A 105 -11.64 0.26 10.11
C ASP A 105 -12.34 0.86 8.88
N SER A 106 -12.04 0.37 7.67
CA SER A 106 -12.64 0.85 6.43
C SER A 106 -14.09 0.38 6.30
N ARG A 107 -14.99 1.32 5.95
CA ARG A 107 -16.39 1.00 5.60
C ARG A 107 -16.56 0.40 4.20
N ARG A 108 -15.49 0.41 3.37
CA ARG A 108 -15.51 -0.10 1.99
C ARG A 108 -15.15 -1.58 1.87
N ILE A 109 -14.61 -2.19 2.92
CA ILE A 109 -14.31 -3.63 2.95
C ILE A 109 -15.58 -4.39 3.34
N ALA A 110 -15.92 -5.42 2.56
CA ALA A 110 -17.08 -6.27 2.78
C ALA A 110 -17.00 -7.02 4.13
N PRO A 111 -18.14 -7.30 4.80
CA PRO A 111 -18.15 -8.01 6.08
C PRO A 111 -17.38 -9.33 6.07
N GLU A 112 -17.53 -10.12 5.02
CA GLU A 112 -16.90 -11.44 4.84
C GLU A 112 -15.37 -11.32 4.79
N MET A 113 -14.87 -10.33 4.04
CA MET A 113 -13.44 -10.01 4.00
C MET A 113 -12.94 -9.57 5.39
N LYS A 114 -13.74 -8.82 6.17
CA LYS A 114 -13.33 -8.42 7.53
C LYS A 114 -13.23 -9.61 8.47
N GLU A 115 -14.04 -10.64 8.31
CA GLU A 115 -13.92 -11.88 9.09
C GLU A 115 -12.58 -12.55 8.80
N HIS A 116 -12.27 -12.76 7.52
CA HIS A 116 -10.98 -13.31 7.09
C HIS A 116 -9.77 -12.50 7.59
N LEU A 117 -9.84 -11.17 7.47
CA LEU A 117 -8.78 -10.29 7.99
C LEU A 117 -8.59 -10.39 9.51
N ARG A 118 -9.65 -10.65 10.29
CA ARG A 118 -9.53 -10.89 11.74
C ARG A 118 -8.81 -12.19 12.05
N GLU A 119 -9.04 -13.23 11.25
CA GLU A 119 -8.33 -14.52 11.36
C GLU A 119 -6.85 -14.37 10.97
N LEU A 120 -6.57 -13.64 9.89
CA LEU A 120 -5.19 -13.30 9.53
C LEU A 120 -4.50 -12.51 10.66
N ARG A 121 -5.21 -11.61 11.35
CA ARG A 121 -4.66 -10.85 12.48
C ARG A 121 -4.40 -11.69 13.73
N SER A 122 -5.22 -12.69 14.03
CA SER A 122 -5.05 -13.52 15.23
C SER A 122 -3.82 -14.42 15.18
N THR A 123 -3.29 -14.63 13.98
CA THR A 123 -2.09 -15.44 13.69
C THR A 123 -0.83 -14.59 13.51
N LEU A 124 -0.91 -13.26 13.69
CA LEU A 124 0.23 -12.33 13.70
C LEU A 124 0.86 -12.20 15.08
#